data_AF-A0A973XBE9-F1
#
_entry.id   AF-A0A973XBE9-F1
#
_cell.length_a   1.000
_cell.length_b   1.000
_cell.length_c   1.000
_cell.angle_alpha   90.00
_cell.angle_beta   90.00
_cell.angle_gamma   90.00
#
_symmetry.space_group_name_H-M   'P 1'
#
loop_
_entity.id
_entity.type
_entity.pdbx_description
1 polymer ?
#
loop_
_entity_poly.entity_id
_entity_poly.type
_entity_poly.pdbx_seq_one_letter_code
_entity_poly.pdbx_strand_id
1 'polypeptide(L)'
;MRYHQVVSHSELVRSHLDVLVWLQGDMQQFLPHEIMIAAWGDFSTGDVKHDIISAISGVRSKASNAVTLTPLLVSLFNRWASLGKVPLAINAGDTGFLLDDTGLQCALGSALQTMRSAIVHCICDERGSHDCLYVTFSTQERTDASMRGAMSVVLPF
;
A
#
# COMPACT_ATOMS: atom_id res chain seq x y z
N MET A 1 18.68 -9.40 24.01
CA MET A 1 19.55 -8.96 22.89
C MET A 1 19.32 -9.88 21.69
N ARG A 2 18.35 -9.57 20.81
CA ARG A 2 18.10 -10.34 19.56
C ARG A 2 17.60 -9.37 18.49
N TYR A 3 18.54 -8.75 17.77
CA TYR A 3 18.27 -7.73 16.74
C TYR A 3 18.96 -8.02 15.39
N HIS A 4 19.52 -9.22 15.16
CA HIS A 4 20.43 -9.44 14.02
C HIS A 4 20.16 -10.70 13.17
N GLN A 5 18.90 -11.07 12.88
CA GLN A 5 18.62 -12.08 11.85
C GLN A 5 17.52 -11.68 10.85
N VAL A 6 17.43 -10.39 10.50
CA VAL A 6 16.50 -9.89 9.46
C VAL A 6 17.25 -9.14 8.35
N VAL A 7 18.56 -9.37 8.16
CA VAL A 7 19.34 -8.68 7.12
C VAL A 7 20.20 -9.68 6.36
N SER A 8 19.58 -10.50 5.51
CA SER A 8 20.22 -11.15 4.35
C SER A 8 19.22 -11.92 3.47
N HIS A 9 18.07 -11.33 3.14
CA HIS A 9 17.17 -11.86 2.08
C HIS A 9 16.99 -10.89 0.90
N SER A 10 17.79 -9.81 0.87
CA SER A 10 17.74 -8.77 -0.16
C SER A 10 18.04 -9.26 -1.59
N GLU A 11 18.60 -10.46 -1.76
CA GLU A 11 18.97 -11.00 -3.08
C GLU A 11 17.91 -11.92 -3.73
N LEU A 12 16.82 -12.24 -3.03
CA LEU A 12 15.78 -13.17 -3.53
C LEU A 12 14.44 -12.53 -3.90
N VAL A 13 14.28 -11.21 -3.75
CA VAL A 13 13.10 -10.50 -4.23
C VAL A 13 13.33 -10.12 -5.70
N ARG A 14 13.06 -11.04 -6.64
CA ARG A 14 13.27 -10.78 -8.08
C ARG A 14 11.98 -10.78 -8.91
N SER A 15 10.83 -10.96 -8.27
CA SER A 15 9.52 -10.86 -8.91
C SER A 15 8.53 -10.06 -8.06
N HIS A 16 7.60 -9.34 -8.71
CA HIS A 16 6.38 -8.80 -8.08
C HIS A 16 5.68 -9.84 -7.19
N LEU A 17 5.78 -11.12 -7.57
CA LEU A 17 5.25 -12.24 -6.82
C LEU A 17 5.97 -12.44 -5.47
N ASP A 18 7.28 -12.24 -5.39
CA ASP A 18 8.06 -12.43 -4.15
C ASP A 18 7.71 -11.33 -3.14
N VAL A 19 7.57 -10.09 -3.62
CA VAL A 19 7.09 -8.95 -2.82
C VAL A 19 5.69 -9.23 -2.30
N LEU A 20 4.81 -9.74 -3.16
CA LEU A 20 3.43 -10.06 -2.83
C LEU A 20 3.31 -11.21 -1.80
N VAL A 21 4.12 -12.26 -1.93
CA VAL A 21 4.20 -13.37 -0.97
C VAL A 21 4.75 -12.91 0.37
N TRP A 22 5.81 -12.10 0.37
CA TRP A 22 6.40 -11.55 1.59
C TRP A 22 5.40 -10.66 2.35
N LEU A 23 4.68 -9.80 1.62
CA LEU A 23 3.71 -8.87 2.20
C LEU A 23 2.46 -9.57 2.75
N GLN A 24 2.05 -10.71 2.18
CA GLN A 24 0.93 -11.52 2.68
C GLN A 24 1.32 -12.41 3.87
N GLY A 25 2.59 -12.82 3.96
CA GLY A 25 3.10 -13.72 4.98
C GLY A 25 3.76 -12.99 6.14
N ASP A 26 5.08 -13.10 6.23
CA ASP A 26 5.88 -12.65 7.37
C ASP A 26 5.72 -11.16 7.67
N MET A 27 5.42 -10.33 6.66
CA MET A 27 5.21 -8.90 6.86
C MET A 27 3.97 -8.58 7.70
N GLN A 28 2.94 -9.43 7.75
CA GLN A 28 1.75 -9.21 8.60
C GLN A 28 2.09 -9.12 10.09
N GLN A 29 3.21 -9.72 10.53
CA GLN A 29 3.68 -9.63 11.91
C GLN A 29 4.21 -8.23 12.27
N PHE A 30 4.71 -7.52 11.27
CA PHE A 30 5.37 -6.23 11.43
C PHE A 30 4.50 -5.06 10.94
N LEU A 31 3.64 -5.34 9.96
CA LEU A 31 2.72 -4.43 9.32
C LEU A 31 1.33 -5.10 9.20
N PRO A 32 0.59 -5.28 10.32
CA PRO A 32 -0.76 -5.85 10.26
C PRO A 32 -1.67 -4.99 9.38
N HIS A 33 -2.34 -5.59 8.40
CA HIS A 33 -3.21 -4.86 7.49
C HIS A 33 -4.33 -5.75 6.94
N GLU A 34 -5.49 -5.16 6.69
CA GLU A 34 -6.66 -5.86 6.16
C GLU A 34 -6.70 -5.82 4.62
N ILE A 35 -6.16 -4.76 4.01
CA ILE A 35 -6.08 -4.58 2.56
C ILE A 35 -4.68 -4.13 2.19
N MET A 36 -4.15 -4.69 1.12
CA MET A 36 -2.98 -4.16 0.42
C MET A 36 -3.29 -3.94 -1.05
N ILE A 37 -2.78 -2.84 -1.57
CA ILE A 37 -2.87 -2.48 -2.97
C ILE A 37 -1.45 -2.29 -3.48
N ALA A 38 -1.06 -3.11 -4.46
CA ALA A 38 0.16 -2.90 -5.23
C ALA A 38 -0.24 -2.26 -6.56
N ALA A 39 0.37 -1.14 -6.92
CA ALA A 39 0.08 -0.39 -8.13
C ALA A 39 1.37 -0.08 -8.88
N TRP A 40 1.32 -0.09 -10.20
CA TRP A 40 2.49 0.15 -11.04
C TRP A 40 2.10 0.77 -12.37
N GLY A 41 3.04 1.51 -12.97
CA GLY A 41 2.84 2.17 -14.25
C GLY A 41 3.24 3.63 -14.17
N ASP A 42 2.52 4.47 -14.92
CA ASP A 42 2.77 5.90 -14.97
C ASP A 42 1.72 6.67 -14.17
N PHE A 43 2.11 7.10 -12.96
CA PHE A 43 1.25 7.89 -12.08
C PHE A 43 1.05 9.34 -12.56
N SER A 44 1.88 9.82 -13.50
CA SER A 44 1.75 11.18 -14.06
C SER A 44 0.65 11.26 -15.12
N THR A 45 0.47 10.20 -15.90
CA THR A 45 -0.60 10.08 -16.91
C THR A 45 -1.84 9.37 -16.38
N GLY A 46 -1.74 8.67 -15.25
CA GLY A 46 -2.83 7.88 -14.67
C GLY A 46 -2.96 6.48 -15.28
N ASP A 47 -2.03 6.09 -16.16
CA ASP A 47 -1.91 4.74 -16.71
C ASP A 47 -1.31 3.79 -15.65
N VAL A 48 -2.12 3.57 -14.62
CA VAL A 48 -1.79 2.77 -13.44
C VAL A 48 -2.55 1.45 -13.50
N LYS A 49 -1.79 0.36 -13.37
CA LYS A 49 -2.33 -0.98 -13.10
C LYS A 49 -2.22 -1.25 -11.61
N HIS A 50 -3.09 -2.11 -11.09
CA HIS A 50 -3.08 -2.47 -9.69
C HIS A 50 -3.51 -3.90 -9.44
N ASP A 51 -3.08 -4.44 -8.30
CA ASP A 51 -3.52 -5.68 -7.71
C ASP A 51 -3.96 -5.42 -6.26
N ILE A 52 -5.07 -6.05 -5.85
CA ILE A 52 -5.68 -5.93 -4.53
C ILE A 52 -5.61 -7.27 -3.83
N ILE A 53 -5.01 -7.22 -2.65
CA ILE A 53 -4.76 -8.34 -1.80
C ILE A 53 -5.51 -8.09 -0.50
N SER A 54 -6.53 -8.91 -0.25
CA SER A 54 -7.28 -8.85 0.99
C SER A 54 -7.87 -10.22 1.34
N ALA A 55 -8.02 -10.45 2.63
CA ALA A 55 -8.81 -11.56 3.17
C ALA A 55 -10.32 -11.24 3.21
N ILE A 56 -10.71 -9.99 2.99
CA ILE A 56 -12.12 -9.55 3.01
C ILE A 56 -12.82 -10.09 1.76
N SER A 57 -13.95 -10.78 1.97
CA SER A 57 -14.76 -11.31 0.87
C SER A 57 -15.21 -10.21 -0.09
N GLY A 58 -15.04 -10.41 -1.39
CA GLY A 58 -15.39 -9.43 -2.42
C GLY A 58 -14.35 -8.33 -2.67
N VAL A 59 -13.32 -8.20 -1.83
CA VAL A 59 -12.24 -7.21 -1.98
C VAL A 59 -11.06 -7.85 -2.70
N ARG A 60 -11.17 -7.99 -4.03
CA ARG A 60 -10.12 -8.55 -4.90
C ARG A 60 -10.06 -7.81 -6.23
N SER A 61 -8.93 -7.90 -6.92
CA SER A 61 -8.63 -7.17 -8.17
C SER A 61 -9.63 -7.41 -9.29
N LYS A 62 -10.22 -8.60 -9.36
CA LYS A 62 -11.27 -8.93 -10.35
C LYS A 62 -12.61 -8.24 -10.07
N ALA A 63 -12.79 -7.66 -8.88
CA ALA A 63 -14.01 -6.98 -8.45
C ALA A 63 -13.85 -5.45 -8.34
N SER A 64 -12.64 -4.92 -8.57
CA SER A 64 -12.37 -3.49 -8.51
C SER A 64 -12.33 -2.86 -9.91
N ASN A 65 -13.06 -1.77 -10.10
CA ASN A 65 -12.96 -0.97 -11.31
C ASN A 65 -11.71 -0.08 -11.19
N ALA A 66 -10.72 -0.27 -12.08
CA ALA A 66 -9.49 0.53 -12.10
C ALA A 66 -9.77 2.03 -12.15
N VAL A 67 -10.80 2.44 -12.88
CA VAL A 67 -11.22 3.85 -13.03
C VAL A 67 -11.48 4.52 -11.69
N THR A 68 -11.98 3.76 -10.72
CA THR A 68 -12.34 4.27 -9.40
C THR A 68 -11.12 4.45 -8.49
N LEU A 69 -10.13 3.56 -8.60
CA LEU A 69 -9.03 3.47 -7.64
C LEU A 69 -7.84 4.36 -8.05
N THR A 70 -7.65 4.59 -9.35
CA THR A 70 -6.56 5.41 -9.88
C THR A 70 -6.45 6.79 -9.23
N PRO A 71 -7.54 7.57 -9.03
CA PRO A 71 -7.44 8.89 -8.38
C PRO A 71 -6.84 8.83 -6.98
N LEU A 72 -7.24 7.84 -6.16
CA LEU A 72 -6.68 7.64 -4.83
C LEU A 72 -5.19 7.28 -4.90
N LEU A 73 -4.81 6.36 -5.77
CA LEU A 73 -3.41 5.92 -5.92
C LEU A 73 -2.50 7.05 -6.40
N VAL A 74 -2.94 7.83 -7.38
CA VAL A 74 -2.21 9.01 -7.88
C VAL A 74 -2.10 10.07 -6.78
N SER A 75 -3.16 10.33 -6.02
CA SER A 75 -3.11 11.26 -4.89
C SER A 75 -2.11 10.83 -3.82
N LEU A 76 -2.07 9.53 -3.48
CA LEU A 76 -1.14 8.99 -2.50
C LEU A 76 0.31 9.05 -3.00
N PHE A 77 0.55 8.73 -4.27
CA PHE A 77 1.85 8.86 -4.92
C PHE A 77 2.35 10.31 -4.89
N ASN A 78 1.53 11.27 -5.30
CA ASN A 78 1.89 12.70 -5.30
C ASN A 78 2.19 13.22 -3.88
N ARG A 79 1.42 12.75 -2.89
CA ARG A 79 1.67 13.10 -1.49
C ARG A 79 2.98 12.51 -0.97
N TRP A 80 3.29 11.27 -1.31
CA TRP A 80 4.57 10.63 -0.99
C TRP A 80 5.75 11.38 -1.65
N ALA A 81 5.62 11.73 -2.94
CA ALA A 81 6.65 12.44 -3.68
C ALA A 81 6.92 13.84 -3.11
N SER A 82 5.87 14.59 -2.74
CA SER A 82 6.01 15.93 -2.17
C SER A 82 6.59 15.95 -0.74
N LEU A 83 6.48 14.84 -0.01
CA LEU A 83 7.05 14.69 1.34
C LEU A 83 8.48 14.10 1.34
N GLY A 84 9.16 14.09 0.18
CA GLY A 84 10.56 13.71 0.08
C GLY A 84 10.80 12.23 -0.15
N LYS A 85 9.82 11.50 -0.71
CA LYS A 85 9.94 10.09 -1.11
C LYS A 85 10.24 9.11 0.04
N VAL A 86 9.87 9.49 1.26
CA VAL A 86 9.97 8.63 2.45
C VAL A 86 8.65 7.88 2.67
N PRO A 87 8.66 6.64 3.22
CA PRO A 87 7.44 5.94 3.57
C PRO A 87 6.49 6.84 4.38
N LEU A 88 5.21 6.87 4.00
CA LEU A 88 4.23 7.79 4.55
C LEU A 88 3.16 7.01 5.30
N ALA A 89 2.94 7.35 6.57
CA ALA A 89 1.80 6.87 7.34
C ALA A 89 0.70 7.94 7.37
N ILE A 90 -0.55 7.51 7.16
CA ILE A 90 -1.73 8.37 7.08
C ILE A 90 -2.78 7.81 8.04
N ASN A 91 -3.33 8.66 8.92
CA ASN A 91 -4.58 8.36 9.61
C ASN A 91 -5.72 9.06 8.87
N ALA A 92 -6.80 8.32 8.61
CA ALA A 92 -7.91 8.78 7.77
C ALA A 92 -9.02 9.53 8.54
N GLY A 93 -8.94 9.55 9.87
CA GLY A 93 -10.01 10.09 10.71
C GLY A 93 -11.31 9.27 10.61
N ASP A 94 -12.43 9.90 10.94
CA ASP A 94 -13.72 9.21 11.10
C ASP A 94 -14.34 8.73 9.79
N THR A 95 -13.97 9.34 8.65
CA THR A 95 -14.55 9.06 7.34
C THR A 95 -13.83 7.96 6.56
N GLY A 96 -12.69 7.48 7.07
CA GLY A 96 -11.85 6.50 6.38
C GLY A 96 -11.28 7.00 5.05
N PHE A 97 -10.82 6.07 4.21
CA PHE A 97 -10.26 6.42 2.90
C PHE A 97 -11.39 6.52 1.87
N LEU A 98 -11.68 7.75 1.45
CA LEU A 98 -12.73 8.02 0.48
C LEU A 98 -12.21 7.77 -0.95
N LEU A 99 -13.03 7.07 -1.73
CA LEU A 99 -12.98 7.08 -3.19
C LEU A 99 -14.06 8.07 -3.66
N ASP A 100 -13.91 8.65 -4.86
CA ASP A 100 -14.97 9.48 -5.46
C ASP A 100 -16.32 8.71 -5.48
N ASP A 101 -17.45 9.43 -5.50
CA ASP A 101 -18.81 8.91 -5.31
C ASP A 101 -19.16 7.63 -6.11
N THR A 102 -18.55 7.46 -7.29
CA THR A 102 -18.74 6.28 -8.15
C THR A 102 -18.09 5.00 -7.59
N GLY A 103 -17.11 5.14 -6.69
CA GLY A 103 -16.38 4.05 -6.06
C GLY A 103 -16.97 3.48 -4.79
N LEU A 104 -17.93 4.19 -4.19
CA LEU A 104 -18.54 3.81 -2.92
C LEU A 104 -19.40 2.54 -3.01
N GLN A 105 -19.87 2.16 -4.21
CA GLN A 105 -20.87 1.10 -4.39
C GLN A 105 -20.29 -0.31 -4.59
N CYS A 106 -18.98 -0.51 -4.35
CA CYS A 106 -18.34 -1.82 -4.43
C CYS A 106 -17.75 -2.23 -3.08
N ALA A 107 -17.52 -3.54 -2.89
CA ALA A 107 -16.99 -4.09 -1.65
C ALA A 107 -15.66 -3.45 -1.22
N LEU A 108 -14.80 -3.08 -2.19
CA LEU A 108 -13.56 -2.35 -1.91
C LEU A 108 -13.84 -0.96 -1.32
N GLY A 109 -14.74 -0.20 -1.93
CA GLY A 109 -15.08 1.15 -1.45
C GLY A 109 -15.69 1.12 -0.05
N SER A 110 -16.61 0.17 0.20
CA SER A 110 -17.16 -0.04 1.54
C SER A 110 -16.06 -0.42 2.55
N ALA A 111 -15.11 -1.27 2.16
CA ALA A 111 -14.03 -1.67 3.04
C ALA A 111 -13.07 -0.50 3.35
N LEU A 112 -12.71 0.32 2.36
CA LEU A 112 -11.81 1.48 2.53
C LEU A 112 -12.37 2.56 3.48
N GLN A 113 -13.70 2.73 3.55
CA GLN A 113 -14.35 3.61 4.53
C GLN A 113 -14.18 3.14 5.99
N THR A 114 -14.02 1.83 6.19
CA THR A 114 -13.80 1.26 7.53
C THR A 114 -12.33 1.33 7.96
N MET A 115 -11.42 1.62 7.03
CA MET A 115 -9.99 1.73 7.32
C MET A 115 -9.72 3.06 8.05
N ARG A 116 -8.80 3.03 9.01
CA ARG A 116 -8.42 4.15 9.88
C ARG A 116 -6.99 4.59 9.68
N SER A 117 -6.13 3.70 9.19
CA SER A 117 -4.76 4.05 8.83
C SER A 117 -4.34 3.44 7.50
N ALA A 118 -3.37 4.07 6.86
CA ALA A 118 -2.66 3.53 5.71
C ALA A 118 -1.16 3.80 5.80
N ILE A 119 -0.37 2.91 5.22
CA ILE A 119 1.06 3.10 5.02
C ILE A 119 1.34 2.98 3.52
N VAL A 120 2.00 4.01 3.01
CA VAL A 120 2.31 4.22 1.60
C VAL A 120 3.82 4.14 1.41
N HIS A 121 4.24 3.36 0.43
CA HIS A 121 5.63 3.25 0.04
C HIS A 121 5.75 3.08 -1.46
N CYS A 122 6.71 3.76 -2.06
CA CYS A 122 7.02 3.59 -3.47
C CYS A 122 8.46 3.12 -3.66
N ILE A 123 8.63 2.27 -4.66
CA ILE A 123 9.92 1.94 -5.25
C ILE A 123 9.92 2.59 -6.63
N CYS A 124 10.75 3.63 -6.79
CA CYS A 124 10.97 4.26 -8.08
C CYS A 124 12.10 3.55 -8.79
N ASP A 125 11.82 3.00 -9.97
CA ASP A 125 12.88 2.58 -10.88
C ASP A 125 13.31 3.78 -11.72
N GLU A 126 14.48 4.35 -11.41
CA GLU A 126 15.05 5.46 -12.18
C GLU A 126 15.49 5.03 -13.60
N ARG A 127 15.52 3.72 -13.89
CA ARG A 127 16.05 3.14 -15.14
C ARG A 127 14.96 2.57 -16.05
N GLY A 128 13.79 2.22 -15.52
CA GLY A 128 12.63 1.77 -16.25
C GLY A 128 11.40 2.53 -15.76
N SER A 129 10.64 3.16 -16.65
CA SER A 129 9.52 4.07 -16.35
C SER A 129 8.30 3.42 -15.66
N HIS A 130 8.50 2.58 -14.65
CA HIS A 130 7.45 1.86 -13.93
C HIS A 130 7.69 1.99 -12.43
N ASP A 131 7.27 3.13 -11.89
CA ASP A 131 7.14 3.31 -10.45
C ASP A 131 6.21 2.25 -9.89
N CYS A 132 6.54 1.69 -8.72
CA CYS A 132 5.69 0.75 -7.99
C CYS A 132 5.27 1.39 -6.67
N LEU A 133 3.97 1.53 -6.45
CA LEU A 133 3.33 2.03 -5.24
C LEU A 133 2.73 0.85 -4.47
N TYR A 134 3.08 0.73 -3.20
CA TYR A 134 2.50 -0.21 -2.25
C TYR A 134 1.76 0.56 -1.18
N VAL A 135 0.48 0.25 -1.01
CA VAL A 135 -0.38 0.85 0.02
C VAL A 135 -1.01 -0.24 0.86
N THR A 136 -0.78 -0.20 2.17
CA THR A 136 -1.49 -1.05 3.12
C THR A 136 -2.53 -0.22 3.86
N PHE A 137 -3.68 -0.81 4.15
CA PHE A 137 -4.76 -0.19 4.90
C PHE A 137 -5.12 -1.05 6.11
N SER A 138 -5.39 -0.39 7.23
CA SER A 138 -5.87 -1.05 8.43
C SER A 138 -7.05 -0.37 9.08
N THR A 139 -7.93 -1.16 9.70
CA THR A 139 -9.06 -0.68 10.51
C THR A 139 -8.60 -0.08 11.85
N GLN A 140 -7.35 -0.28 12.24
CA GLN A 140 -6.77 0.31 13.45
C GLN A 140 -6.13 1.66 13.12
N GLU A 141 -6.29 2.62 14.02
CA GLU A 141 -5.43 3.80 14.01
C GLU A 141 -4.00 3.42 14.33
N ARG A 142 -3.05 4.14 13.74
CA ARG A 142 -1.64 3.96 14.07
C ARG A 142 -1.16 5.13 14.91
N THR A 143 -0.43 4.80 15.97
CA THR A 143 0.30 5.77 16.79
C THR A 143 1.64 6.08 16.16
N ASP A 144 2.23 7.25 16.45
CA ASP A 144 3.54 7.65 15.94
C ASP A 144 4.64 6.59 16.17
N ALA A 145 4.61 5.90 17.31
CA ALA A 145 5.58 4.84 17.61
C ALA A 145 5.40 3.61 16.70
N SER A 146 4.15 3.19 16.47
CA SER A 146 3.84 2.08 15.56
C SER A 146 4.10 2.45 14.09
N MET A 147 3.89 3.72 13.72
CA MET A 147 4.20 4.24 12.39
C MET A 147 5.72 4.20 12.14
N ARG A 148 6.53 4.67 13.09
CA ARG A 148 8.00 4.59 13.01
C ARG A 148 8.50 3.15 12.91
N GLY A 149 7.92 2.23 13.69
CA GLY A 149 8.24 0.80 13.61
C GLY A 149 7.89 0.20 12.24
N ALA A 150 6.70 0.50 11.73
CA ALA A 150 6.26 0.06 10.42
C ALA A 150 7.13 0.62 9.28
N MET A 151 7.52 1.90 9.35
CA MET A 151 8.45 2.52 8.40
C MET A 151 9.80 1.80 8.34
N SER A 152 10.28 1.20 9.44
CA SER A 152 11.54 0.45 9.47
C SER A 152 11.49 -0.89 8.71
N VAL A 153 10.29 -1.43 8.49
CA VAL A 153 10.06 -2.74 7.86
C VAL A 153 9.84 -2.56 6.35
N VAL A 154 9.26 -1.42 5.97
CA VAL A 154 8.90 -1.06 4.59
C VAL A 154 10.10 -0.52 3.79
N LEU A 155 11.32 -0.51 4.36
CA LEU A 155 12.55 -0.15 3.67
C LEU A 155 13.29 -1.42 3.18
N PRO A 156 12.99 -1.97 1.99
CA PRO A 156 14.00 -2.70 1.26
C PRO A 156 14.96 -1.67 0.62
N PHE A 157 16.26 -1.85 0.84
CA PHE A 157 17.32 -1.08 0.19
C PHE A 157 17.33 -1.31 -1.33
#